data_AF-A0A6G0M934-F1
#
_entry.id   AF-A0A6G0M934-F1
#
_cell.length_a   1.000
_cell.length_b   1.000
_cell.length_c   1.000
_cell.angle_alpha   90.00
_cell.angle_beta   90.00
_cell.angle_gamma   90.00
#
_symmetry.space_group_name_H-M   'P 1'
#
loop_
_entity.id
_entity.type
_entity.pdbx_description
1 polymer ?
#
loop_
_entity_poly.entity_id
_entity_poly.type
_entity_poly.pdbx_seq_one_letter_code
_entity_poly.pdbx_strand_id
1 'polypeptide(L)' 'MENSSVVDVLQRTFARGYQTPPIISFDEATLPSRSRFNPMRQFNKDKPHKWGTKVFVAACAKTAYCLRFVYHRGW' A
#
# COMPACT_ATOMS: atom_id res chain seq x y z
N MET A 1 16.90 2.83 20.21
CA MET A 1 15.61 2.61 19.51
C MET A 1 15.78 3.20 18.12
N GLU A 2 15.93 2.36 17.11
CA GLU A 2 16.17 2.81 15.74
C GLU A 2 14.90 3.50 15.21
N ASN A 3 14.98 4.79 14.87
CA ASN A 3 13.87 5.61 14.37
C ASN A 3 13.41 5.12 13.00
N SER A 4 12.67 4.01 13.02
CA SER A 4 12.07 3.40 11.84
C SER A 4 10.83 4.18 11.44
N SER A 5 10.66 4.49 10.16
CA SER A 5 9.41 5.10 9.72
C SER A 5 8.25 4.14 9.97
N VAL A 6 7.02 4.68 10.13
CA VAL A 6 5.82 3.86 10.28
C VAL A 6 5.71 2.84 9.14
N VAL A 7 6.16 3.21 7.95
CA VAL A 7 6.15 2.37 6.74
C VAL A 7 7.10 1.18 6.90
N ASP A 8 8.30 1.41 7.41
CA ASP A 8 9.28 0.34 7.63
C ASP A 8 8.83 -0.64 8.70
N VAL A 9 8.12 -0.15 9.72
CA VAL A 9 7.52 -0.98 10.74
C VAL A 9 6.41 -1.83 10.14
N LEU A 10 5.49 -1.24 9.37
CA LEU A 10 4.40 -1.97 8.72
C LEU A 10 4.92 -3.03 7.75
N GLN A 11 5.89 -2.69 6.89
CA GLN A 11 6.48 -3.65 5.95
C GLN A 11 7.14 -4.84 6.68
N ARG A 12 7.87 -4.58 7.77
CA ARG A 12 8.46 -5.64 8.59
C ARG A 12 7.41 -6.51 9.29
N THR A 13 6.39 -5.90 9.85
CA THR A 13 5.32 -6.61 10.57
C THR A 13 4.50 -7.48 9.63
N PHE A 14 4.10 -6.96 8.47
CA PHE A 14 3.31 -7.71 7.49
C PHE A 14 4.10 -8.91 6.92
N ALA A 15 5.37 -8.72 6.58
CA ALA A 15 6.21 -9.80 6.07
C ALA A 15 6.45 -10.92 7.10
N ARG A 16 6.52 -10.59 8.39
CA ARG A 16 6.74 -11.58 9.47
C ARG A 16 5.45 -12.24 9.96
N GLY A 17 4.31 -11.56 9.85
CA GLY A 17 3.03 -11.99 10.40
C GLY A 17 2.30 -13.03 9.57
N TYR A 18 2.77 -13.35 8.36
CA TYR A 18 2.04 -14.23 7.45
C TYR A 18 2.95 -15.05 6.54
N GLN A 19 2.83 -16.38 6.60
CA GLN A 19 3.49 -17.28 5.66
C GLN A 19 2.66 -17.36 4.38
N THR A 20 3.21 -16.84 3.29
CA THR A 20 2.46 -16.70 2.03
C THR A 20 2.55 -17.98 1.20
N PRO A 21 1.43 -18.42 0.57
CA PRO A 21 1.47 -19.38 -0.53
C PRO A 21 2.34 -18.90 -1.71
N PRO A 22 2.73 -19.78 -2.64
CA PRO A 22 3.57 -19.40 -3.79
C PRO A 22 2.88 -18.47 -4.80
N ILE A 23 1.58 -18.21 -4.64
CA ILE A 23 0.78 -17.37 -5.55
C ILE A 23 0.52 -16.02 -4.88
N ILE A 24 1.04 -14.98 -5.51
CA ILE A 24 0.93 -13.58 -5.08
C ILE A 24 0.07 -12.81 -6.09
N SER A 25 -0.82 -11.98 -5.58
CA SER A 25 -1.56 -10.98 -6.35
C SER A 25 -0.84 -9.64 -6.27
N PHE A 26 -0.70 -8.96 -7.40
CA PHE A 26 -0.10 -7.62 -7.47
C PHE A 26 -1.06 -6.66 -8.16
N ASP A 27 -1.43 -5.57 -7.49
CA ASP A 27 -2.38 -4.59 -8.02
C ASP A 27 -2.22 -3.20 -7.36
N GLU A 28 -2.94 -2.22 -7.88
CA GLU A 28 -3.05 -0.86 -7.39
C GLU A 28 -4.16 -0.69 -6.35
N ALA A 29 -3.81 -0.12 -5.21
CA ALA A 29 -4.75 0.33 -4.20
C ALA A 29 -4.63 1.85 -3.98
N THR A 30 -5.64 2.43 -3.33
CA THR A 30 -5.68 3.86 -2.99
C THR A 30 -5.99 4.02 -1.51
N LEU A 31 -5.06 4.65 -0.78
CA LEU A 31 -5.30 5.09 0.59
C LEU A 31 -6.08 6.42 0.53
N PRO A 32 -7.37 6.43 0.91
CA PRO A 32 -8.22 7.59 0.71
C PRO A 32 -7.73 8.76 1.55
N SER A 33 -7.49 9.91 0.91
CA SER A 33 -7.16 11.16 1.59
C SER A 33 -7.45 12.33 0.68
N ARG A 34 -8.29 13.25 1.17
CA ARG A 34 -8.63 14.50 0.47
C ARG A 34 -7.74 15.67 0.90
N SER A 35 -6.97 15.50 1.97
CA SER A 35 -6.14 16.55 2.56
C SER A 35 -5.15 17.13 1.54
N ARG A 36 -5.05 18.46 1.49
CA ARG A 36 -4.06 19.15 0.67
C ARG A 36 -2.64 19.03 1.22
N PHE A 37 -2.50 18.66 2.49
CA PHE A 37 -1.21 18.43 3.15
C PHE A 37 -0.58 17.08 2.78
N ASN A 38 -1.27 16.24 2.01
CA ASN A 38 -0.71 15.00 1.49
C ASN A 38 0.00 15.28 0.15
N PRO A 39 1.35 15.35 0.11
CA PRO A 39 2.08 15.64 -1.13
C PRO A 39 1.98 14.51 -2.16
N MET A 40 1.63 13.28 -1.74
CA MET A 40 1.49 12.12 -2.64
C MET A 40 0.05 11.90 -3.13
N ARG A 41 -0.83 12.89 -2.92
CA ARG A 41 -2.24 12.81 -3.32
C ARG A 41 -2.35 12.81 -4.85
N GLN A 42 -3.00 11.80 -5.39
CA GLN A 42 -3.30 11.63 -6.81
C GLN A 42 -4.81 11.56 -7.04
N PHE A 43 -5.24 11.96 -8.24
CA PHE A 43 -6.62 11.80 -8.71
C PHE A 43 -6.72 10.56 -9.60
N ASN A 44 -7.69 9.68 -9.33
CA ASN A 44 -8.03 8.57 -10.21
C ASN A 44 -9.56 8.54 -10.41
N LYS A 45 -10.01 8.80 -11.64
CA LYS A 45 -11.45 8.88 -11.97
C LYS A 45 -12.17 7.53 -11.86
N ASP A 46 -11.45 6.43 -12.05
CA ASP A 46 -11.99 5.08 -12.19
C ASP A 46 -12.08 4.36 -10.83
N LYS A 47 -11.48 4.92 -9.77
CA LYS A 47 -11.56 4.38 -8.41
C LYS A 47 -12.72 5.03 -7.64
N PRO A 48 -13.40 4.29 -6.73
CA PRO A 48 -14.51 4.83 -5.95
C PRO A 48 -14.09 6.02 -5.07
N HIS A 49 -12.89 5.95 -4.48
CA HIS A 49 -12.25 7.08 -3.81
C HIS A 49 -11.29 7.79 -4.75
N LYS A 50 -11.76 8.84 -5.42
CA LYS A 50 -11.01 9.51 -6.49
C LYS A 50 -9.76 10.24 -6.04
N TRP A 51 -9.65 10.61 -4.76
CA TRP A 51 -8.50 11.35 -4.21
C TRP A 51 -7.86 10.57 -3.08
N GLY A 52 -6.56 10.32 -3.19
CA GLY A 52 -5.80 9.63 -2.16
C GLY A 52 -4.36 9.36 -2.57
N THR A 53 -3.64 8.62 -1.72
CA THR A 53 -2.30 8.15 -2.05
C THR A 53 -2.42 6.83 -2.79
N LYS A 54 -1.96 6.80 -4.04
CA LYS A 54 -1.86 5.57 -4.82
C LYS A 54 -0.69 4.72 -4.31
N VAL A 55 -0.92 3.43 -4.12
CA VAL A 55 0.09 2.45 -3.72
C VAL A 55 -0.02 1.21 -4.60
N PHE A 56 1.10 0.56 -4.86
CA PHE A 56 1.09 -0.82 -5.37
C PHE A 56 1.19 -1.78 -4.21
N VAL A 57 0.40 -2.85 -4.25
CA VAL A 57 0.30 -3.84 -3.18
C VAL A 57 0.61 -5.22 -3.74
N ALA A 58 1.53 -5.92 -3.10
CA ALA A 58 1.68 -7.36 -3.21
C ALA A 58 0.93 -8.02 -2.06
N ALA A 59 -0.02 -8.90 -2.39
CA ALA A 59 -0.88 -9.57 -1.43
C ALA A 59 -0.97 -11.08 -1.70
N CYS A 60 -1.34 -11.85 -0.69
CA CYS A 60 -1.69 -13.25 -0.87
C CYS A 60 -2.92 -13.36 -1.78
N ALA A 61 -2.84 -14.13 -2.87
CA ALA A 61 -3.93 -14.24 -3.84
C ALA A 61 -5.20 -14.92 -3.26
N LYS A 62 -5.06 -15.70 -2.18
CA LYS A 62 -6.17 -16.43 -1.56
C LYS A 62 -6.88 -15.65 -0.45
N THR A 63 -6.12 -14.96 0.39
CA THR A 63 -6.65 -14.28 1.60
C THR A 63 -6.67 -12.77 1.48
N ALA A 64 -6.12 -12.22 0.39
CA ALA A 64 -5.89 -10.79 0.21
C ALA A 64 -4.99 -10.16 1.30
N TYR A 65 -4.24 -10.98 2.06
CA TYR A 65 -3.33 -10.46 3.09
C TYR A 65 -2.22 -9.63 2.45
N CYS A 66 -2.08 -8.37 2.87
CA CYS A 66 -1.06 -7.46 2.38
C CYS A 66 0.33 -7.87 2.88
N LEU A 67 1.25 -8.16 1.96
CA LEU A 67 2.62 -8.58 2.27
C LEU A 67 3.56 -7.39 2.23
N ARG A 68 3.38 -6.56 1.19
CA ARG A 68 4.19 -5.38 0.96
C ARG A 68 3.42 -4.37 0.14
N PHE A 69 3.70 -3.09 0.40
CA PHE A 69 3.17 -2.01 -0.42
C PHE A 69 4.24 -0.95 -0.67
N VAL A 70 4.15 -0.26 -1.80
CA VAL A 70 5.04 0.84 -2.16
C VAL A 70 4.22 2.04 -2.61
N TYR A 71 4.63 3.24 -2.20
CA TYR A 71 3.99 4.47 -2.65
C TYR A 71 4.27 4.71 -4.12
N HIS A 72 3.22 5.05 -4.85
CA HIS A 72 3.37 5.59 -6.19
C HIS A 72 3.73 7.08 -6.08
N ARG A 73 4.91 7.45 -6.60
CA ARG A 73 5.39 8.85 -6.54
C ARG A 73 5.12 9.69 -7.79
N GLY A 74 4.46 9.12 -8.79
CA GLY A 74 4.34 9.75 -10.12
C GLY A 74 5.55 9.37 -10.98
N TRP A 75 5.39 9.43 -12.29
CA TRP A 75 6.50 9.67 -13.22
C TRP A 75 6.53 11.16 -13.51
#